data_AF-A0A5N5SZK9-F1
#
_entry.id   AF-A0A5N5SZK9-F1
#
_cell.length_a   1.000
_cell.length_b   1.000
_cell.length_c   1.000
_cell.angle_alpha   90.00
_cell.angle_beta   90.00
_cell.angle_gamma   90.00
#
_symmetry.space_group_name_H-M   'P 1'
#
loop_
_entity.id
_entity.type
_entity.pdbx_description
1 polymer ?
#
loop_
_entity_poly.entity_id
_entity_poly.type
_entity_poly.pdbx_seq_one_letter_code
_entity_poly.pdbx_strand_id
1 'polypeptide(L)'
;CHNINFEPFLYQYVLEPSFREPYINTNRWFMTMINQPQVKAVIGDFKLCEKMAQFDGKKFAEMQGKLDKRSGGSEKKEKKQAKEEKKEPAPKKVVEEEAPAAAAPKAKDPLDALPAGTLVMDEWKRFYSNNEEAKSVPWFWENFDKEHYSIWFCEYKYADELSKIFMTCNLVGGMFQRLDKMRKNAFASMCVFGEDNNNNISGIWVWRGHELAFPLSEDWTIDYESYDWKKLNPDAEETKKLVDQYFKWEGSDSKGRKFNQGKIFK
;
A
#
# COMPACT_ATOMS: atom_id res chain seq x y z
N CYS A 1 -7.86 -9.26 34.53
CA CYS A 1 -7.74 -10.48 33.71
C CYS A 1 -8.44 -10.23 32.38
N HIS A 2 -7.69 -9.89 31.34
CA HIS A 2 -8.25 -9.63 30.01
C HIS A 2 -8.54 -10.98 29.33
N ASN A 3 -9.81 -11.25 29.03
CA ASN A 3 -10.22 -12.39 28.21
C ASN A 3 -9.71 -12.18 26.79
N ILE A 4 -8.63 -12.87 26.43
CA ILE A 4 -8.20 -13.02 25.04
C ILE A 4 -9.19 -14.03 24.43
N ASN A 5 -10.19 -13.54 23.70
CA ASN A 5 -11.05 -14.38 22.88
C ASN A 5 -10.22 -14.95 21.73
N PHE A 6 -9.71 -16.17 21.91
CA PHE A 6 -9.08 -16.93 20.86
C PHE A 6 -10.19 -17.61 20.05
N GLU A 7 -10.72 -16.94 19.03
CA GLU A 7 -11.68 -17.54 18.11
C GLU A 7 -10.97 -18.10 16.87
N PRO A 8 -10.86 -19.43 16.72
CA PRO A 8 -10.14 -20.09 15.63
C PRO A 8 -10.94 -20.13 14.31
N PHE A 9 -11.45 -18.98 13.86
CA PHE A 9 -12.30 -18.88 12.66
C PHE A 9 -11.66 -19.46 11.39
N LEU A 10 -10.33 -19.37 11.27
CA LEU A 10 -9.57 -19.86 10.11
C LEU A 10 -9.66 -21.39 9.95
N TYR A 11 -9.45 -22.16 11.02
CA TYR A 11 -9.53 -23.62 10.97
C TYR A 11 -10.97 -24.16 10.96
N GLN A 12 -11.93 -23.34 11.39
CA GLN A 12 -13.34 -23.70 11.46
C GLN A 12 -14.10 -23.43 10.15
N TYR A 13 -13.74 -22.39 9.40
CA TYR A 13 -14.54 -21.94 8.24
C TYR A 13 -13.79 -21.84 6.91
N VAL A 14 -12.46 -21.78 6.92
CA VAL A 14 -11.66 -21.42 5.73
C VAL A 14 -10.73 -22.54 5.29
N LEU A 15 -10.02 -23.16 6.23
CA LEU A 15 -8.99 -24.15 5.90
C LEU A 15 -9.62 -25.52 5.63
N GLU A 16 -9.92 -25.81 4.38
CA GLU A 16 -10.33 -27.15 3.94
C GLU A 16 -9.16 -28.17 4.00
N PRO A 17 -9.43 -29.49 3.96
CA PRO A 17 -8.39 -30.52 4.07
C PRO A 17 -7.27 -30.37 3.03
N SER A 18 -7.59 -30.04 1.78
CA SER A 18 -6.62 -29.83 0.69
C SER A 18 -5.70 -28.63 0.91
N PHE A 19 -6.17 -27.59 1.60
CA PHE A 19 -5.36 -26.41 1.91
C PHE A 19 -4.47 -26.62 3.15
N ARG A 20 -4.80 -27.61 3.99
CA ARG A 20 -4.05 -27.96 5.21
C ARG A 20 -2.89 -28.90 4.93
N GLU A 21 -2.97 -29.72 3.88
CA GLU A 21 -1.98 -30.75 3.55
C GLU A 21 -0.52 -30.28 3.54
N PRO A 22 -0.14 -29.13 2.95
CA PRO A 22 1.26 -28.67 2.95
C PRO A 22 1.76 -28.15 4.32
N TYR A 23 0.87 -27.89 5.29
CA TYR A 23 1.21 -27.24 6.57
C TYR A 23 1.15 -28.21 7.77
N ILE A 24 1.89 -29.31 7.67
CA ILE A 24 1.87 -30.43 8.65
C ILE A 24 2.18 -29.96 10.08
N ASN A 25 3.24 -29.17 10.27
CA ASN A 25 3.65 -28.72 11.61
C ASN A 25 2.64 -27.75 12.23
N THR A 26 2.05 -26.86 11.42
CA THR A 26 1.05 -25.88 11.85
C THR A 26 -0.25 -26.57 12.26
N ASN A 27 -0.69 -27.57 11.50
CA ASN A 27 -1.87 -28.37 11.84
C ASN A 27 -1.66 -29.15 13.14
N ARG A 28 -0.46 -29.73 13.33
CA ARG A 28 -0.12 -30.45 14.56
C ARG A 28 -0.16 -29.51 15.76
N TRP A 29 0.48 -28.35 15.66
CA TRP A 29 0.47 -27.33 16.72
C TRP A 29 -0.95 -26.86 17.05
N PHE A 30 -1.76 -26.57 16.03
CA PHE A 30 -3.14 -26.13 16.21
C PHE A 30 -4.00 -27.20 16.90
N MET A 31 -3.85 -28.47 16.51
CA MET A 31 -4.53 -29.60 17.16
C MET A 31 -4.10 -29.80 18.61
N THR A 32 -2.82 -29.56 18.92
CA THR A 32 -2.34 -29.61 20.30
C THR A 32 -2.96 -28.49 21.14
N MET A 33 -3.04 -27.28 20.60
CA MET A 33 -3.64 -26.12 21.27
C MET A 33 -5.13 -26.33 21.56
N ILE A 34 -5.92 -26.77 20.57
CA ILE A 34 -7.38 -26.92 20.74
C ILE A 34 -7.77 -28.06 21.68
N ASN A 35 -6.86 -29.01 21.89
CA ASN A 35 -7.08 -30.12 22.80
C ASN A 35 -6.72 -29.81 24.27
N GLN A 36 -6.14 -28.63 24.55
CA GLN A 36 -5.81 -28.24 25.92
C GLN A 36 -7.09 -28.01 26.74
N PRO A 37 -7.13 -28.43 28.02
CA PRO A 37 -8.33 -28.31 28.87
C PRO A 37 -8.80 -26.86 29.01
N GLN A 38 -7.87 -25.90 29.12
CA GLN A 38 -8.20 -24.48 29.22
C GLN A 38 -8.84 -23.94 27.93
N VAL A 39 -8.39 -24.46 26.77
CA VAL A 39 -8.86 -24.02 25.45
C VAL A 39 -10.23 -24.63 25.13
N LYS A 40 -10.47 -25.90 25.49
CA LYS A 40 -11.80 -26.52 25.39
C LYS A 40 -12.85 -25.82 26.24
N ALA A 41 -12.47 -25.33 27.43
CA ALA A 41 -13.38 -24.61 28.31
C ALA A 41 -13.87 -23.26 27.73
N VAL A 42 -13.11 -22.66 26.79
CA VAL A 42 -13.43 -21.37 26.19
C VAL A 42 -14.07 -21.53 24.79
N ILE A 43 -13.59 -22.48 23.99
CA ILE A 43 -13.98 -22.64 22.58
C ILE A 43 -15.16 -23.63 22.40
N GLY A 44 -15.35 -24.58 23.33
CA GLY A 44 -16.40 -25.61 23.21
C GLY A 44 -16.10 -26.69 22.16
N ASP A 45 -17.15 -27.35 21.64
CA ASP A 45 -17.03 -28.39 20.61
C ASP A 45 -16.54 -27.81 19.27
N PHE A 46 -15.26 -28.01 19.00
CA PHE A 46 -14.59 -27.49 17.82
C PHE A 46 -14.64 -28.50 16.66
N LYS A 47 -15.35 -28.15 15.57
CA LYS A 47 -15.39 -28.94 14.33
C LYS A 47 -14.50 -28.29 13.26
N LEU A 48 -13.58 -29.07 12.70
CA LEU A 48 -12.76 -28.65 11.57
C LEU A 48 -13.59 -28.41 10.31
N CYS A 49 -13.16 -27.44 9.50
CA CYS A 49 -13.80 -27.13 8.22
C CYS A 49 -13.65 -28.26 7.19
N GLU A 50 -14.72 -29.01 6.89
CA GLU A 50 -14.67 -30.13 5.93
C GLU A 50 -14.78 -29.68 4.46
N LYS A 51 -15.33 -28.49 4.19
CA LYS A 51 -15.47 -27.89 2.85
C LYS A 51 -15.36 -26.36 2.95
N MET A 52 -14.63 -25.70 2.06
CA MET A 52 -14.56 -24.23 2.01
C MET A 52 -15.96 -23.61 2.03
N ALA A 53 -16.19 -22.65 2.93
CA ALA A 53 -17.39 -21.84 2.89
C ALA A 53 -17.38 -20.98 1.62
N GLN A 54 -18.11 -21.41 0.59
CA GLN A 54 -18.51 -20.51 -0.49
C GLN A 54 -19.36 -19.40 0.13
N PHE A 55 -19.07 -18.16 -0.27
CA PHE A 55 -19.75 -16.96 0.19
C PHE A 55 -21.26 -17.06 -0.12
N ASP A 56 -22.04 -17.42 0.90
CA ASP A 56 -23.50 -17.44 0.82
C ASP A 56 -24.02 -16.10 1.33
N GLY A 57 -24.37 -15.21 0.39
CA GLY A 57 -24.83 -13.86 0.68
C GLY A 57 -26.01 -13.79 1.66
N LYS A 58 -26.73 -14.90 1.87
CA LYS A 58 -27.80 -14.98 2.88
C LYS A 58 -27.30 -15.01 4.32
N LYS A 59 -26.18 -15.68 4.63
CA LYS A 59 -25.62 -15.70 6.00
C LYS A 59 -24.96 -14.38 6.38
N PHE A 60 -24.38 -13.68 5.39
CA PHE A 60 -23.83 -12.34 5.59
C PHE A 60 -24.96 -11.32 5.86
N ALA A 61 -26.10 -11.45 5.17
CA ALA A 61 -27.28 -10.64 5.40
C ALA A 61 -27.95 -10.89 6.77
N GLU A 62 -27.95 -12.12 7.29
CA GLU A 62 -28.49 -12.41 8.64
C GLU A 62 -27.60 -11.88 9.77
N MET A 63 -26.27 -11.88 9.59
CA MET A 63 -25.32 -11.27 10.54
C MET A 63 -25.43 -9.73 10.53
N GLN A 64 -25.59 -9.12 9.35
CA GLN A 64 -25.80 -7.68 9.21
C GLN A 64 -27.19 -7.25 9.71
N GLY A 65 -28.24 -8.04 9.48
CA GLY A 65 -29.60 -7.76 9.95
C GLY A 65 -29.79 -7.83 11.47
N LYS A 66 -28.90 -8.52 12.20
CA LYS A 66 -28.86 -8.45 13.68
C LYS A 66 -28.16 -7.19 14.19
N LEU A 67 -27.22 -6.64 13.42
CA LEU A 67 -26.52 -5.39 13.76
C LEU A 67 -27.38 -4.15 13.39
N ASP A 68 -28.20 -4.27 12.35
CA ASP A 68 -29.01 -3.18 11.78
C ASP A 68 -30.39 -2.97 12.45
N LYS A 69 -30.74 -3.81 13.44
CA LYS A 69 -31.96 -3.65 14.25
C LYS A 69 -31.91 -2.46 15.24
N ARG A 70 -30.90 -1.59 15.15
CA ARG A 70 -30.79 -0.33 15.92
C ARG A 70 -31.00 0.95 15.12
N SER A 71 -31.21 0.90 13.82
CA SER A 71 -31.54 2.11 13.05
C SER A 71 -32.24 1.74 11.75
N GLY A 72 -33.57 1.90 11.75
CA GLY A 72 -34.38 1.83 10.54
C GLY A 72 -33.92 2.84 9.48
N GLY A 73 -34.28 2.75 8.21
CA GLY A 73 -35.26 1.94 7.50
C GLY A 73 -35.41 2.55 6.09
N SER A 74 -36.12 1.85 5.20
CA SER A 74 -36.50 2.22 3.81
C SER A 74 -35.38 2.19 2.76
N GLU A 75 -35.24 1.11 1.97
CA GLU A 75 -36.02 0.67 0.78
C GLU A 75 -35.44 1.23 -0.54
N LYS A 76 -34.75 0.37 -1.32
CA LYS A 76 -35.20 -0.30 -2.58
C LYS A 76 -35.18 0.65 -3.79
N LYS A 77 -34.73 0.30 -5.01
CA LYS A 77 -34.84 -0.99 -5.73
C LYS A 77 -34.16 -0.90 -7.13
N GLU A 78 -33.72 -2.06 -7.64
CA GLU A 78 -33.77 -2.53 -9.06
C GLU A 78 -32.95 -1.78 -10.14
N LYS A 79 -32.06 -2.39 -10.95
CA LYS A 79 -32.19 -3.53 -11.91
C LYS A 79 -30.76 -3.97 -12.33
N LYS A 80 -30.39 -5.26 -12.30
CA LYS A 80 -30.57 -6.33 -13.32
C LYS A 80 -29.75 -6.20 -14.63
N GLN A 81 -28.88 -7.21 -14.82
CA GLN A 81 -28.47 -7.92 -16.05
C GLN A 81 -27.46 -7.30 -17.03
N ALA A 82 -26.32 -7.99 -17.17
CA ALA A 82 -25.90 -8.74 -18.37
C ALA A 82 -24.38 -8.63 -18.63
N LYS A 83 -23.75 -9.80 -18.77
CA LYS A 83 -22.35 -10.03 -19.12
C LYS A 83 -22.39 -10.74 -20.48
N GLU A 84 -21.85 -10.13 -21.54
CA GLU A 84 -20.94 -10.79 -22.51
C GLU A 84 -20.42 -9.84 -23.60
N GLU A 85 -19.08 -9.83 -23.67
CA GLU A 85 -18.14 -9.65 -24.79
C GLU A 85 -18.25 -8.55 -25.86
N LYS A 86 -17.07 -7.91 -26.00
CA LYS A 86 -16.33 -7.43 -27.20
C LYS A 86 -16.40 -5.96 -27.61
N LYS A 87 -15.18 -5.42 -27.74
CA LYS A 87 -14.67 -4.21 -28.44
C LYS A 87 -14.53 -2.92 -27.63
N GLU A 88 -13.26 -2.52 -27.44
CA GLU A 88 -12.81 -1.11 -27.39
C GLU A 88 -13.46 -0.30 -28.54
N PRO A 89 -13.82 0.98 -28.33
CA PRO A 89 -12.91 2.04 -27.88
C PRO A 89 -13.44 2.92 -26.73
N ALA A 90 -12.55 3.70 -26.13
CA ALA A 90 -12.79 4.66 -25.03
C ALA A 90 -14.07 5.51 -25.20
N PRO A 91 -14.83 5.76 -24.12
CA PRO A 91 -14.81 7.11 -23.54
C PRO A 91 -15.04 7.20 -22.00
N LYS A 92 -14.46 8.27 -21.41
CA LYS A 92 -14.90 9.07 -20.24
C LYS A 92 -15.81 8.40 -19.18
N LYS A 93 -15.28 8.21 -17.97
CA LYS A 93 -16.03 8.23 -16.68
C LYS A 93 -15.49 9.40 -15.88
N VAL A 94 -16.17 10.54 -15.79
CA VAL A 94 -17.26 10.85 -14.84
C VAL A 94 -16.91 10.37 -13.43
N VAL A 95 -16.54 11.36 -12.64
CA VAL A 95 -16.38 11.36 -11.19
C VAL A 95 -17.67 10.83 -10.56
N GLU A 96 -17.58 9.72 -9.86
CA GLU A 96 -18.55 9.38 -8.82
C GLU A 96 -17.91 9.78 -7.49
N GLU A 97 -18.42 10.87 -6.97
CA GLU A 97 -18.13 11.47 -5.68
C GLU A 97 -18.61 10.49 -4.60
N GLU A 98 -17.72 9.63 -4.11
CA GLU A 98 -18.03 8.73 -3.00
C GLU A 98 -18.01 9.55 -1.70
N ALA A 99 -19.21 9.90 -1.24
CA ALA A 99 -19.46 10.49 0.07
C ALA A 99 -18.80 9.65 1.19
N PRO A 100 -18.26 10.29 2.25
CA PRO A 100 -17.32 9.66 3.16
C PRO A 100 -18.02 8.61 4.04
N ALA A 101 -17.67 7.34 3.84
CA ALA A 101 -17.95 6.29 4.80
C ALA A 101 -17.24 6.60 6.13
N ALA A 102 -18.00 6.58 7.22
CA ALA A 102 -17.60 6.98 8.56
C ALA A 102 -16.24 6.38 8.98
N ALA A 103 -15.27 7.26 9.22
CA ALA A 103 -13.93 6.90 9.63
C ALA A 103 -13.93 6.37 11.07
N ALA A 104 -13.52 5.12 11.26
CA ALA A 104 -12.78 4.75 12.47
C ALA A 104 -11.64 5.77 12.67
N PRO A 105 -11.31 6.18 13.91
CA PRO A 105 -10.41 7.30 14.16
C PRO A 105 -9.09 7.06 13.45
N LYS A 106 -8.90 7.75 12.31
CA LYS A 106 -7.65 7.73 11.56
C LYS A 106 -6.59 8.28 12.50
N ALA A 107 -5.60 7.48 12.84
CA ALA A 107 -4.37 7.99 13.41
C ALA A 107 -3.91 9.13 12.49
N LYS A 108 -3.84 10.35 13.04
CA LYS A 108 -3.48 11.55 12.27
C LYS A 108 -2.08 11.32 11.69
N ASP A 109 -1.91 11.61 10.42
CA ASP A 109 -0.60 11.58 9.77
C ASP A 109 0.32 12.55 10.54
N PRO A 110 1.45 12.10 11.11
CA PRO A 110 2.42 12.97 11.77
C PRO A 110 2.82 14.19 10.92
N LEU A 111 2.79 14.07 9.59
CA LEU A 111 3.11 15.15 8.66
C LEU A 111 2.01 16.22 8.55
N ASP A 112 0.76 15.91 8.94
CA ASP A 112 -0.32 16.91 8.99
C ASP A 112 -0.07 17.97 10.09
N ALA A 113 0.76 17.65 11.10
CA ALA A 113 1.08 18.57 12.20
C ALA A 113 2.08 19.67 11.81
N LEU A 114 2.80 19.50 10.71
CA LEU A 114 3.76 20.49 10.21
C LEU A 114 3.04 21.67 9.55
N PRO A 115 3.70 22.79 9.19
CA PRO A 115 3.03 23.88 8.48
C PRO A 115 2.71 23.47 7.04
N ALA A 116 1.53 23.85 6.54
CA ALA A 116 1.13 23.53 5.16
C ALA A 116 1.91 24.46 4.25
N GLY A 117 2.81 23.90 3.46
CA GLY A 117 3.55 24.67 2.46
C GLY A 117 2.66 25.10 1.31
N THR A 118 3.24 25.91 0.42
CA THR A 118 2.58 26.41 -0.80
C THR A 118 2.27 25.28 -1.79
N LEU A 119 3.07 24.21 -1.78
CA LEU A 119 2.87 23.04 -2.64
C LEU A 119 1.68 22.20 -2.15
N VAL A 120 0.60 22.18 -2.92
CA VAL A 120 -0.52 21.26 -2.66
C VAL A 120 -0.21 19.89 -3.25
N MET A 121 0.11 18.91 -2.39
CA MET A 121 0.53 17.56 -2.81
C MET A 121 -0.51 16.85 -3.69
N ASP A 122 -1.81 17.03 -3.42
CA ASP A 122 -2.87 16.44 -4.24
C ASP A 122 -2.95 17.05 -5.64
N GLU A 123 -2.70 18.35 -5.76
CA GLU A 123 -2.65 19.05 -7.05
C GLU A 123 -1.43 18.60 -7.85
N TRP A 124 -0.28 18.50 -7.20
CA TRP A 124 0.93 17.93 -7.79
C TRP A 124 0.69 16.54 -8.38
N LYS A 125 0.12 15.63 -7.59
CA LYS A 125 -0.16 14.25 -8.02
C LYS A 125 -1.14 14.17 -9.18
N ARG A 126 -2.18 15.01 -9.16
CA ARG A 126 -3.15 15.12 -10.26
C ARG A 126 -2.47 15.66 -11.51
N PHE A 127 -1.66 16.71 -11.38
CA PHE A 127 -0.93 17.30 -12.49
C PHE A 127 0.04 16.29 -13.12
N TYR A 128 0.85 15.62 -12.29
CA TYR A 128 1.80 14.59 -12.71
C TYR A 128 1.11 13.41 -13.43
N SER A 129 -0.08 13.00 -12.96
CA SER A 129 -0.79 11.86 -13.56
C SER A 129 -1.51 12.20 -14.87
N ASN A 130 -1.85 13.48 -15.07
CA ASN A 130 -2.64 13.94 -16.21
C ASN A 130 -1.81 14.56 -17.33
N ASN A 131 -0.55 14.92 -17.04
CA ASN A 131 0.34 15.58 -17.98
C ASN A 131 1.64 14.79 -18.15
N GLU A 132 2.29 14.99 -19.29
CA GLU A 132 3.62 14.46 -19.55
C GLU A 132 4.66 15.03 -18.56
N GLU A 133 5.66 14.21 -18.25
CA GLU A 133 6.73 14.49 -17.30
C GLU A 133 7.51 15.75 -17.68
N ALA A 134 7.63 16.03 -18.97
CA ALA A 134 8.24 17.25 -19.51
C ALA A 134 7.53 18.55 -19.07
N LYS A 135 6.23 18.49 -18.75
CA LYS A 135 5.45 19.61 -18.19
C LYS A 135 5.37 19.54 -16.66
N SER A 136 5.32 18.32 -16.13
CA SER A 136 5.22 18.07 -14.69
C SER A 136 6.48 18.49 -13.94
N VAL A 137 7.68 18.23 -14.48
CA VAL A 137 8.94 18.63 -13.81
C VAL A 137 9.05 20.16 -13.66
N PRO A 138 8.83 20.99 -14.70
CA PRO A 138 8.79 22.44 -14.53
C PRO A 138 7.74 22.91 -13.53
N TRP A 139 6.51 22.38 -13.61
CA TRP A 139 5.43 22.73 -12.68
C TRP A 139 5.81 22.41 -11.23
N PHE A 140 6.47 21.26 -11.00
CA PHE A 140 6.98 20.89 -9.68
C PHE A 140 7.91 21.97 -9.14
N TRP A 141 8.93 22.37 -9.91
CA TRP A 141 9.92 23.36 -9.46
C TRP A 141 9.34 24.77 -9.28
N GLU A 142 8.32 25.16 -10.06
CA GLU A 142 7.62 26.43 -9.89
C GLU A 142 6.81 26.50 -8.60
N ASN A 143 6.21 25.37 -8.20
CA ASN A 143 5.36 25.28 -7.02
C ASN A 143 6.08 24.68 -5.80
N PHE A 144 7.33 24.24 -5.94
CA PHE A 144 8.06 23.55 -4.90
C PHE A 144 8.41 24.51 -3.76
N ASP A 145 7.82 24.24 -2.60
CA ASP A 145 8.09 24.99 -1.38
C ASP A 145 9.24 24.36 -0.61
N LYS A 146 10.44 24.89 -0.83
CA LYS A 146 11.67 24.46 -0.14
C LYS A 146 11.72 24.76 1.36
N GLU A 147 10.82 25.60 1.88
CA GLU A 147 10.74 25.87 3.33
C GLU A 147 9.94 24.81 4.07
N HIS A 148 8.97 24.17 3.39
CA HIS A 148 8.07 23.21 4.02
C HIS A 148 8.19 21.78 3.48
N TYR A 149 8.82 21.58 2.33
CA TYR A 149 9.05 20.28 1.72
C TYR A 149 10.52 19.97 1.60
N SER A 150 10.84 18.69 1.66
CA SER A 150 12.19 18.19 1.40
C SER A 150 12.18 17.09 0.36
N ILE A 151 13.31 16.99 -0.34
CA ILE A 151 13.55 15.97 -1.37
C ILE A 151 14.59 15.01 -0.80
N TRP A 152 14.30 13.72 -0.89
CA TRP A 152 15.17 12.65 -0.40
C TRP A 152 15.46 11.68 -1.53
N PHE A 153 16.73 11.34 -1.67
CA PHE A 153 17.16 10.21 -2.48
C PHE A 153 17.20 8.97 -1.61
N CYS A 154 16.67 7.86 -2.13
CA CYS A 154 16.84 6.55 -1.54
C CYS A 154 17.54 5.58 -2.50
N GLU A 155 18.41 4.73 -1.96
CA GLU A 155 19.04 3.64 -2.70
C GLU A 155 19.03 2.37 -1.85
N TYR A 156 18.72 1.23 -2.47
CA TYR A 156 18.60 -0.04 -1.74
C TYR A 156 19.97 -0.62 -1.38
N LYS A 157 20.14 -0.95 -0.10
CA LYS A 157 21.43 -1.43 0.43
C LYS A 157 21.79 -2.83 -0.07
N TYR A 158 20.79 -3.69 -0.21
CA TYR A 158 20.99 -5.13 -0.46
C TYR A 158 20.76 -5.48 -1.94
N ALA A 159 21.31 -4.69 -2.86
CA ALA A 159 21.15 -4.91 -4.30
C ALA A 159 21.59 -6.33 -4.74
N ASP A 160 22.54 -6.93 -4.04
CA ASP A 160 23.03 -8.29 -4.31
C ASP A 160 22.01 -9.40 -3.98
N GLU A 161 20.99 -9.11 -3.16
CA GLU A 161 19.90 -10.05 -2.86
C GLU A 161 18.78 -9.99 -3.92
N LEU A 162 18.80 -8.99 -4.80
CA LEU A 162 17.78 -8.79 -5.81
C LEU A 162 18.00 -9.73 -7.00
N SER A 163 17.15 -10.74 -7.10
CA SER A 163 17.19 -11.72 -8.20
C SER A 163 16.35 -11.27 -9.39
N LYS A 164 15.04 -11.49 -9.37
CA LYS A 164 14.15 -11.24 -10.50
C LYS A 164 13.57 -9.82 -10.46
N ILE A 165 13.55 -9.12 -11.60
CA ILE A 165 12.96 -7.77 -11.67
C ILE A 165 11.52 -7.72 -11.18
N PHE A 166 10.70 -8.73 -11.51
CA PHE A 166 9.31 -8.78 -11.04
C PHE A 166 9.21 -8.90 -9.51
N MET A 167 10.14 -9.62 -8.86
CA MET A 167 10.20 -9.74 -7.40
C MET A 167 10.61 -8.40 -6.79
N THR A 168 11.62 -7.76 -7.38
CA THR A 168 12.06 -6.40 -7.00
C THR A 168 10.92 -5.39 -7.10
N CYS A 169 10.12 -5.45 -8.16
CA CYS A 169 8.95 -4.59 -8.33
C CYS A 169 7.85 -4.89 -7.29
N ASN A 170 7.65 -6.16 -6.92
CA ASN A 170 6.73 -6.54 -5.86
C ASN A 170 7.19 -6.04 -4.49
N LEU A 171 8.50 -6.04 -4.22
CA LEU A 171 9.09 -5.50 -2.99
C LEU A 171 8.76 -4.01 -2.85
N VAL A 172 9.00 -3.21 -3.92
CA VAL A 172 8.62 -1.78 -3.94
C VAL A 172 7.12 -1.59 -3.72
N GLY A 173 6.30 -2.42 -4.37
CA GLY A 173 4.84 -2.37 -4.20
C GLY A 173 4.38 -2.70 -2.78
N GLY A 174 5.00 -3.69 -2.14
CA GLY A 174 4.72 -4.04 -0.75
C GLY A 174 5.07 -2.91 0.23
N MET A 175 6.20 -2.23 0.00
CA MET A 175 6.58 -1.05 0.78
C MET A 175 5.53 0.06 0.64
N PHE A 176 5.06 0.36 -0.59
CA PHE A 176 4.03 1.38 -0.81
C PHE A 176 2.72 1.07 -0.08
N GLN A 177 2.30 -0.19 -0.03
CA GLN A 177 1.10 -0.59 0.71
C GLN A 177 1.24 -0.36 2.22
N ARG A 178 2.43 -0.60 2.79
CA ARG A 178 2.69 -0.33 4.21
C ARG A 178 2.74 1.18 4.50
N LEU A 179 3.22 1.97 3.54
CA LEU A 179 3.28 3.42 3.63
C LEU A 179 1.97 4.13 3.23
N ASP A 180 0.89 3.41 2.92
CA ASP A 180 -0.36 4.01 2.40
C ASP A 180 -0.92 5.15 3.29
N LYS A 181 -0.71 5.08 4.62
CA LYS A 181 -1.10 6.14 5.55
C LYS A 181 -0.35 7.47 5.32
N MET A 182 0.91 7.41 4.87
CA MET A 182 1.76 8.56 4.54
C MET A 182 1.40 9.18 3.19
N ARG A 183 0.68 8.44 2.33
CA ARG A 183 0.49 8.83 0.93
C ARG A 183 -0.06 10.25 0.81
N LYS A 184 -0.96 10.69 1.68
CA LYS A 184 -1.58 12.03 1.59
C LYS A 184 -0.55 13.17 1.50
N ASN A 185 0.52 13.11 2.27
CA ASN A 185 1.52 14.18 2.38
C ASN A 185 2.87 13.85 1.74
N ALA A 186 2.95 12.73 1.02
CA ALA A 186 4.18 12.27 0.37
C ALA A 186 3.93 11.86 -1.08
N PHE A 187 4.99 11.97 -1.87
CA PHE A 187 5.07 11.54 -3.26
C PHE A 187 6.43 10.89 -3.47
N ALA A 188 6.49 9.81 -4.24
CA ALA A 188 7.77 9.23 -4.61
C ALA A 188 7.76 8.67 -6.02
N SER A 189 8.91 8.72 -6.68
CA SER A 189 9.20 7.98 -7.90
C SER A 189 10.30 6.97 -7.61
N MET A 190 9.91 5.71 -7.49
CA MET A 190 10.83 4.58 -7.30
C MET A 190 11.09 3.92 -8.65
N CYS A 191 12.36 3.68 -8.95
CA CYS A 191 12.79 3.07 -10.20
C CYS A 191 13.60 1.80 -9.90
N VAL A 192 13.35 0.77 -10.69
CA VAL A 192 14.13 -0.46 -10.75
C VAL A 192 15.01 -0.38 -11.99
N PHE A 193 16.31 -0.49 -11.77
CA PHE A 193 17.33 -0.43 -12.82
C PHE A 193 17.97 -1.79 -13.01
N GLY A 194 18.39 -2.10 -14.24
CA GLY A 194 19.16 -3.29 -14.59
C GLY A 194 18.33 -4.45 -15.11
N GLU A 195 18.84 -5.65 -14.89
CA GLU A 195 18.34 -6.91 -15.44
C GLU A 195 18.21 -7.97 -14.33
N ASP A 196 17.65 -9.14 -14.67
CA ASP A 196 17.58 -10.27 -13.74
C ASP A 196 19.00 -10.61 -13.20
N ASN A 197 19.10 -10.76 -11.88
CA ASN A 197 20.31 -11.01 -11.08
C ASN A 197 21.32 -9.85 -11.03
N ASN A 198 21.05 -8.75 -11.71
CA ASN A 198 21.84 -7.53 -11.61
C ASN A 198 20.92 -6.31 -11.70
N ASN A 199 20.12 -6.12 -10.65
CA ASN A 199 19.22 -4.99 -10.54
C ASN A 199 19.36 -4.26 -9.21
N ASN A 200 18.80 -3.06 -9.17
CA ASN A 200 18.78 -2.20 -7.98
C ASN A 200 17.53 -1.36 -7.96
N ILE A 201 17.21 -0.90 -6.75
CA ILE A 201 16.10 -0.01 -6.49
C ILE A 201 16.70 1.31 -6.02
N SER A 202 16.29 2.39 -6.65
CA SER A 202 16.56 3.73 -6.16
C SER A 202 15.38 4.62 -6.49
N GLY A 203 15.26 5.75 -5.81
CA GLY A 203 14.11 6.61 -5.99
C GLY A 203 14.27 7.98 -5.38
N ILE A 204 13.38 8.88 -5.82
CA ILE A 204 13.23 10.21 -5.27
C ILE A 204 11.92 10.27 -4.50
N TRP A 205 12.02 10.71 -3.26
CA TRP A 205 10.91 10.95 -2.36
C TRP A 205 10.77 12.44 -2.07
N VAL A 206 9.53 12.89 -1.97
CA VAL A 206 9.16 14.24 -1.60
C VAL A 206 8.08 14.16 -0.55
N TRP A 207 8.31 14.77 0.60
CA TRP A 207 7.30 14.87 1.65
C TRP A 207 7.41 16.19 2.39
N ARG A 208 6.36 16.49 3.14
CA ARG A 208 6.28 17.66 4.01
C ARG A 208 7.18 17.48 5.22
N GLY A 209 7.93 18.52 5.58
CA GLY A 209 8.92 18.51 6.65
C GLY A 209 10.34 18.34 6.16
N HIS A 210 11.28 18.62 7.06
CA HIS A 210 12.73 18.59 6.79
C HIS A 210 13.44 17.37 7.31
N GLU A 211 12.78 16.61 8.18
CA GLU A 211 13.30 15.41 8.79
C GLU A 211 12.92 14.17 7.99
N LEU A 212 13.63 13.08 8.25
CA LEU A 212 13.28 11.79 7.70
C LEU A 212 11.89 11.41 8.24
N ALA A 213 10.95 11.10 7.36
CA ALA A 213 9.57 10.94 7.80
C ALA A 213 9.27 9.56 8.43
N PHE A 214 10.07 8.52 8.13
CA PHE A 214 9.84 7.15 8.65
C PHE A 214 9.91 7.03 10.18
N PRO A 215 10.87 7.64 10.89
CA PRO A 215 10.92 7.60 12.36
C PRO A 215 9.73 8.26 13.06
N LEU A 216 8.89 9.02 12.35
CA LEU A 216 7.72 9.69 12.92
C LEU A 216 6.58 8.71 13.26
N SER A 217 6.63 7.48 12.74
CA SER A 217 5.62 6.46 12.97
C SER A 217 6.25 5.07 12.94
N GLU A 218 6.05 4.27 13.98
CA GLU A 218 6.52 2.87 14.05
C GLU A 218 5.95 2.01 12.91
N ASP A 219 4.78 2.38 12.35
CA ASP A 219 4.19 1.68 11.21
C ASP A 219 5.01 1.84 9.92
N TRP A 220 5.84 2.89 9.82
CA TRP A 220 6.62 3.21 8.62
C TRP A 220 8.06 2.72 8.70
N THR A 221 8.51 2.23 9.86
CA THR A 221 9.90 1.85 10.10
C THR A 221 10.26 0.45 9.59
N ILE A 222 9.34 -0.26 8.94
CA ILE A 222 9.51 -1.67 8.58
C ILE A 222 10.57 -1.87 7.48
N ASP A 223 10.55 -1.05 6.43
CA ASP A 223 11.42 -1.24 5.25
C ASP A 223 12.48 -0.17 5.08
N TYR A 224 12.30 1.00 5.69
CA TYR A 224 13.16 2.15 5.42
C TYR A 224 14.63 1.87 5.76
N GLU A 225 14.92 0.98 6.73
CA GLU A 225 16.28 0.62 7.12
C GLU A 225 17.05 -0.12 6.01
N SER A 226 16.33 -0.78 5.11
CA SER A 226 16.90 -1.47 3.94
C SER A 226 17.34 -0.51 2.84
N TYR A 227 17.05 0.79 2.98
CA TYR A 227 17.45 1.84 2.06
C TYR A 227 18.40 2.82 2.75
N ASP A 228 19.36 3.35 2.00
CA ASP A 228 20.11 4.53 2.37
C ASP A 228 19.33 5.77 1.99
N TRP A 229 19.23 6.73 2.91
CA TRP A 229 18.47 7.97 2.72
C TRP A 229 19.41 9.16 2.72
N LYS A 230 19.37 9.96 1.66
CA LYS A 230 20.14 11.20 1.54
C LYS A 230 19.20 12.36 1.24
N LYS A 231 19.17 13.34 2.15
CA LYS A 231 18.49 14.61 1.89
C LYS A 231 19.21 15.34 0.76
N LEU A 232 18.47 15.76 -0.25
CA LEU A 232 19.00 16.50 -1.38
C LEU A 232 18.79 18.01 -1.19
N ASN A 233 19.65 18.81 -1.82
CA ASN A 233 19.52 20.26 -1.84
C ASN A 233 18.71 20.68 -3.09
N PRO A 234 17.51 21.26 -2.94
CA PRO A 234 16.68 21.69 -4.07
C PRO A 234 17.35 22.71 -5.01
N ASP A 235 18.29 23.51 -4.50
CA ASP A 235 18.96 24.54 -5.29
C ASP A 235 20.15 23.97 -6.09
N ALA A 236 20.61 22.75 -5.80
CA ALA A 236 21.72 22.12 -6.51
C ALA A 236 21.32 21.60 -7.90
N GLU A 237 22.13 21.90 -8.92
CA GLU A 237 21.87 21.46 -10.30
C GLU A 237 21.86 19.92 -10.42
N GLU A 238 22.70 19.23 -9.65
CA GLU A 238 22.72 17.77 -9.56
C GLU A 238 21.37 17.21 -9.09
N THR A 239 20.75 17.86 -8.09
CA THR A 239 19.44 17.45 -7.57
C THR A 239 18.35 17.66 -8.62
N LYS A 240 18.41 18.78 -9.36
CA LYS A 240 17.46 19.04 -10.46
C LYS A 240 17.56 17.99 -11.55
N LYS A 241 18.79 17.61 -11.95
CA LYS A 241 19.03 16.53 -12.92
C LYS A 241 18.54 15.19 -12.42
N LEU A 242 18.80 14.88 -11.16
CA LEU A 242 18.36 13.62 -10.54
C LEU A 242 16.82 13.56 -10.47
N VAL A 243 16.16 14.62 -9.99
CA VAL A 243 14.69 14.69 -9.95
C VAL A 243 14.10 14.56 -11.36
N ASP A 244 14.67 15.26 -12.35
CA ASP A 244 14.22 15.17 -13.76
C ASP A 244 14.34 13.73 -14.28
N GLN A 245 15.49 13.09 -14.04
CA GLN A 245 15.77 11.71 -14.43
C GLN A 245 14.75 10.73 -13.82
N TYR A 246 14.52 10.79 -12.50
CA TYR A 246 13.64 9.87 -11.80
C TYR A 246 12.15 10.16 -12.04
N PHE A 247 11.78 11.40 -12.31
CA PHE A 247 10.39 11.73 -12.66
C PHE A 247 10.10 11.34 -14.11
N LYS A 248 11.05 11.46 -15.04
CA LYS A 248 10.88 11.00 -16.42
C LYS A 248 11.05 9.49 -16.60
N TRP A 249 11.53 8.78 -15.58
CA TRP A 249 11.91 7.37 -15.68
C TRP A 249 12.96 7.11 -16.76
N GLU A 250 13.87 8.05 -16.93
CA GLU A 250 14.93 7.98 -17.91
C GLU A 250 16.28 7.77 -17.22
N GLY A 251 17.31 7.39 -17.97
CA GLY A 251 18.69 7.31 -17.49
C GLY A 251 19.09 6.00 -16.81
N SER A 252 20.18 6.10 -16.05
CA SER A 252 20.86 4.97 -15.41
C SER A 252 21.11 5.21 -13.93
N ASP A 253 21.25 4.13 -13.17
CA ASP A 253 21.60 4.22 -11.75
C ASP A 253 23.08 4.59 -11.52
N SER A 254 23.46 4.67 -10.24
CA SER A 254 24.83 4.94 -9.77
C SER A 254 25.89 3.97 -10.34
N LYS A 255 25.48 2.76 -10.76
CA LYS A 255 26.33 1.72 -11.36
C LYS A 255 26.17 1.61 -12.88
N GLY A 256 25.46 2.55 -13.51
CA GLY A 256 25.26 2.57 -14.97
C GLY A 256 24.19 1.60 -15.50
N ARG A 257 23.41 0.95 -14.62
CA ARG A 257 22.32 0.05 -15.00
C ARG A 257 21.17 0.86 -15.59
N LYS A 258 20.63 0.39 -16.72
CA LYS A 258 19.55 1.07 -17.44
C LYS A 258 18.23 0.97 -16.70
N PHE A 259 17.37 1.97 -16.86
CA PHE A 259 16.00 1.91 -16.36
C PHE A 259 15.25 0.68 -16.91
N ASN A 260 14.49 0.01 -16.05
CA ASN A 260 13.66 -1.13 -16.42
C ASN A 260 12.18 -0.87 -16.11
N GLN A 261 11.85 -0.61 -14.84
CA GLN A 261 10.48 -0.37 -14.38
C GLN A 261 10.42 0.74 -13.35
N GLY A 262 9.33 1.50 -13.36
CA GLY A 262 9.07 2.59 -12.42
C GLY A 262 7.75 2.38 -11.68
N LYS A 263 7.69 2.84 -10.44
CA LYS A 263 6.47 2.90 -9.63
C LYS A 263 6.38 4.25 -8.94
N ILE A 264 5.22 4.89 -9.08
CA ILE A 264 4.91 6.13 -8.37
C ILE A 264 4.16 5.80 -7.07
N PHE A 265 4.60 6.41 -5.98
CA PHE A 265 3.87 6.49 -4.73
C PHE A 265 3.05 7.78 -4.72
N LYS A 266 1.73 7.66 -4.71
CA LYS A 266 0.79 8.80 -4.70
C LYS A 266 -0.50 8.46 -3.98
#